data_AF-A0AAF0CBW5-F1
#
_entry.id   AF-A0AAF0CBW5-F1
#
_cell.length_a   1.000
_cell.length_b   1.000
_cell.length_c   1.000
_cell.angle_alpha   90.00
_cell.angle_beta   90.00
_cell.angle_gamma   90.00
#
_symmetry.space_group_name_H-M   'P 1'
#
loop_
_entity.id
_entity.type
_entity.pdbx_description
1 polymer ?
#
loop_
_entity_poly.entity_id
_entity_poly.type
_entity_poly.pdbx_seq_one_letter_code
_entity_poly.pdbx_strand_id
1 'polypeptide(L)'
;MMKIFKPFRCALAVLAGIALTACSSIGGDNLQTAPASAADAASAAPDYLIGPLDKLEIFVWRAEELSTNVTVRPDGRISTPLVEDMVAAGKTPSALASDIEGALREYVKSPEVTVIVSDFSSTFDQQVRVLGEAQTPTALPYQAGMTTLDVMVAVGGLTEFAAGNRAVLIRGQGDDRQSYRLKLDDLLRKGNISANVPVLPGDVILIPESVF
;
A
#
# COMPACT_ATOMS: atom_id res chain seq x y z
N MET A 1 79.01 -2.74 -46.09
CA MET A 1 79.43 -3.99 -45.41
C MET A 1 78.19 -4.64 -44.83
N MET A 2 77.96 -5.89 -45.22
CA MET A 2 76.76 -6.70 -44.98
C MET A 2 76.68 -7.19 -43.53
N LYS A 3 75.47 -7.24 -42.94
CA LYS A 3 74.92 -8.47 -42.34
C LYS A 3 73.44 -8.31 -41.94
N ILE A 4 72.68 -9.25 -42.51
CA ILE A 4 71.31 -9.68 -42.25
C ILE A 4 71.21 -10.31 -40.85
N PHE A 5 70.11 -10.07 -40.11
CA PHE A 5 69.31 -11.06 -39.38
C PHE A 5 68.12 -10.39 -38.65
N LYS A 6 66.89 -10.69 -39.11
CA LYS A 6 65.65 -10.73 -38.29
C LYS A 6 65.52 -12.20 -37.81
N PRO A 7 64.80 -12.59 -36.72
CA PRO A 7 63.38 -12.24 -36.59
C PRO A 7 62.74 -12.32 -35.17
N PHE A 8 61.44 -11.97 -35.14
CA PHE A 8 60.36 -12.62 -34.39
C PHE A 8 60.39 -12.67 -32.84
N ARG A 9 59.19 -12.50 -32.26
CA ARG A 9 58.79 -12.73 -30.84
C ARG A 9 58.82 -11.50 -29.91
N CYS A 10 57.86 -10.58 -30.07
CA CYS A 10 57.45 -9.69 -28.96
C CYS A 10 55.94 -9.35 -28.94
N ALA A 11 55.13 -9.84 -29.86
CA ALA A 11 53.72 -9.41 -30.01
C ALA A 11 52.71 -10.23 -29.18
N LEU A 12 53.08 -10.79 -28.03
CA LEU A 12 52.17 -11.64 -27.23
C LEU A 12 52.29 -11.42 -25.70
N ALA A 13 52.54 -10.19 -25.25
CA ALA A 13 52.70 -9.90 -23.82
C ALA A 13 51.99 -8.63 -23.32
N VAL A 14 51.07 -8.04 -24.10
CA VAL A 14 50.32 -6.83 -23.67
C VAL A 14 48.81 -7.07 -23.55
N LEU A 15 48.32 -8.27 -23.90
CA LEU A 15 46.87 -8.57 -23.88
C LEU A 15 46.36 -9.25 -22.60
N ALA A 16 47.17 -9.32 -21.54
CA ALA A 16 46.82 -10.01 -20.28
C ALA A 16 46.58 -9.05 -19.08
N GLY A 17 46.54 -7.74 -19.31
CA GLY A 17 46.49 -6.74 -18.22
C GLY A 17 45.15 -5.99 -18.04
N ILE A 18 44.11 -6.25 -18.84
CA ILE A 18 42.87 -5.43 -18.86
C ILE A 18 41.63 -6.22 -18.38
N ALA A 19 41.77 -7.49 -17.98
CA ALA A 19 40.62 -8.37 -17.68
C ALA A 19 40.32 -8.57 -16.19
N LEU A 20 40.67 -7.63 -15.29
CA LEU A 20 40.49 -7.82 -13.83
C LEU A 20 39.74 -6.69 -13.09
N THR A 21 39.15 -5.71 -13.78
CA THR A 21 38.36 -4.63 -13.14
C THR A 21 36.94 -4.57 -13.67
N ALA A 22 36.17 -5.66 -13.51
CA ALA A 22 34.75 -5.65 -13.92
C ALA A 22 33.79 -6.46 -13.02
N CYS A 23 34.20 -6.87 -11.81
CA CYS A 23 33.29 -7.57 -10.89
C CYS A 23 33.44 -7.05 -9.46
N SER A 24 33.04 -5.81 -9.22
CA SER A 24 32.86 -5.31 -7.85
C SER A 24 31.75 -4.27 -7.80
N SER A 25 30.52 -4.70 -8.08
CA SER A 25 29.29 -4.05 -7.59
C SER A 25 28.08 -4.98 -7.76
N ILE A 26 28.15 -6.18 -7.18
CA ILE A 26 26.95 -6.98 -6.89
C ILE A 26 26.91 -7.10 -5.37
N GLY A 27 26.57 -5.99 -4.72
CA GLY A 27 26.22 -5.92 -3.30
C GLY A 27 24.82 -5.33 -3.25
N GLY A 28 23.84 -6.17 -2.92
CA GLY A 28 22.44 -5.78 -2.89
C GLY A 28 22.18 -4.78 -1.77
N ASP A 29 21.62 -3.63 -2.12
CA ASP A 29 20.73 -2.79 -1.29
C ASP A 29 20.28 -1.55 -2.10
N ASN A 30 19.83 -1.74 -3.35
CA ASN A 30 19.43 -0.61 -4.21
C ASN A 30 17.90 -0.40 -4.16
N LEU A 31 17.34 -0.42 -2.95
CA LEU A 31 15.95 -0.04 -2.73
C LEU A 31 15.86 1.48 -2.83
N GLN A 32 14.96 1.97 -3.68
CA GLN A 32 14.70 3.41 -3.76
C GLN A 32 14.16 3.90 -2.41
N THR A 33 14.56 5.10 -2.01
CA THR A 33 13.96 5.75 -0.84
C THR A 33 12.55 6.17 -1.19
N ALA A 34 11.60 5.89 -0.31
CA ALA A 34 10.21 6.26 -0.58
C ALA A 34 10.07 7.78 -0.70
N PRO A 35 9.23 8.30 -1.63
CA PRO A 35 9.08 9.73 -1.84
C PRO A 35 8.48 10.39 -0.59
N ALA A 36 9.16 11.41 -0.06
CA ALA A 36 8.81 12.12 1.16
C ALA A 36 7.81 13.28 0.94
N SER A 37 7.32 13.51 -0.28
CA SER A 37 6.48 14.67 -0.59
C SER A 37 5.00 14.36 -0.36
N ALA A 38 4.42 14.99 0.65
CA ALA A 38 2.98 14.98 0.93
C ALA A 38 2.15 15.76 -0.12
N ALA A 39 2.78 16.60 -0.95
CA ALA A 39 2.08 17.44 -1.92
C ALA A 39 1.51 16.66 -3.12
N ASP A 40 2.11 15.52 -3.48
CA ASP A 40 1.55 14.60 -4.49
C ASP A 40 0.56 13.59 -3.87
N ALA A 41 0.61 13.37 -2.55
CA ALA A 41 -0.22 12.38 -1.86
C ALA A 41 -1.66 12.86 -1.59
N ALA A 42 -1.85 14.17 -1.34
CA ALA A 42 -3.18 14.73 -1.06
C ALA A 42 -4.11 14.76 -2.29
N SER A 43 -3.55 14.75 -3.50
CA SER A 43 -4.32 14.68 -4.76
C SER A 43 -4.49 13.25 -5.29
N ALA A 44 -3.96 12.25 -4.58
CA ALA A 44 -3.88 10.87 -5.06
C ALA A 44 -4.42 9.84 -4.06
N ALA A 45 -5.12 10.26 -3.00
CA ALA A 45 -5.88 9.31 -2.19
C ALA A 45 -7.03 8.78 -3.06
N PRO A 46 -7.02 7.48 -3.44
CA PRO A 46 -8.09 6.92 -4.25
C PRO A 46 -9.41 7.00 -3.48
N ASP A 47 -10.50 7.28 -4.19
CA ASP A 47 -11.84 7.23 -3.61
C ASP A 47 -12.07 5.87 -2.97
N TYR A 48 -12.74 5.87 -1.82
CA TYR A 48 -13.09 4.63 -1.14
C TYR A 48 -14.03 3.80 -2.01
N LEU A 49 -13.63 2.56 -2.27
CA LEU A 49 -14.46 1.57 -2.93
C LEU A 49 -14.93 0.57 -1.90
N ILE A 50 -16.25 0.34 -1.87
CA ILE A 50 -16.87 -0.67 -1.03
C ILE A 50 -16.31 -2.05 -1.39
N GLY A 51 -15.98 -2.85 -0.38
CA GLY A 51 -15.54 -4.22 -0.58
C GLY A 51 -16.35 -5.24 0.22
N PRO A 52 -16.07 -6.53 0.01
CA PRO A 52 -16.69 -7.60 0.79
C PRO A 52 -16.44 -7.42 2.29
N LEU A 53 -17.43 -7.80 3.11
CA LEU A 53 -17.44 -7.69 4.58
C LEU A 53 -17.62 -6.29 5.17
N ASP A 54 -17.68 -5.23 4.35
CA ASP A 54 -18.07 -3.90 4.82
C ASP A 54 -19.46 -3.90 5.43
N LYS A 55 -19.64 -3.10 6.49
CA LYS A 55 -20.97 -2.80 7.01
C LYS A 55 -21.44 -1.47 6.45
N LEU A 56 -22.61 -1.52 5.83
CA LEU A 56 -23.26 -0.38 5.22
C LEU A 56 -24.54 -0.09 6.00
N GLU A 57 -24.72 1.18 6.35
CA GLU A 57 -25.99 1.71 6.82
C GLU A 57 -26.67 2.40 5.63
N ILE A 58 -27.86 1.91 5.28
CA ILE A 58 -28.64 2.39 4.16
C ILE A 58 -29.83 3.12 4.74
N PHE A 59 -29.91 4.41 4.46
CA PHE A 59 -30.95 5.28 4.95
C PHE A 59 -31.80 5.80 3.80
N VAL A 60 -33.09 5.50 3.82
CA VAL A 60 -34.05 5.94 2.81
C VAL A 60 -34.95 7.02 3.41
N TRP A 61 -34.83 8.24 2.88
CA TRP A 61 -35.59 9.38 3.39
C TRP A 61 -37.10 9.14 3.20
N ARG A 62 -37.88 9.38 4.26
CA ARG A 62 -39.36 9.25 4.29
C ARG A 62 -39.88 7.82 4.06
N ALA A 63 -39.00 6.81 4.11
CA ALA A 63 -39.35 5.40 4.08
C ALA A 63 -38.40 4.63 5.02
N GLU A 64 -38.46 4.97 6.31
CA GLU A 64 -37.56 4.43 7.34
C GLU A 64 -37.69 2.91 7.49
N GLU A 65 -38.83 2.33 7.12
CA GLU A 65 -39.04 0.90 7.05
C GLU A 65 -38.15 0.19 6.01
N LEU A 66 -37.58 0.94 5.06
CA LEU A 66 -36.62 0.43 4.07
C LEU A 66 -35.17 0.69 4.49
N SER A 67 -34.94 1.51 5.52
CA SER A 67 -33.61 1.77 6.06
C SER A 67 -33.12 0.55 6.84
N THR A 68 -31.90 0.11 6.55
CA THR A 68 -31.35 -1.09 7.18
C THR A 68 -29.83 -1.08 7.22
N ASN A 69 -29.27 -1.85 8.15
CA ASN A 69 -27.85 -2.14 8.23
C ASN A 69 -27.57 -3.48 7.55
N VAL A 70 -26.69 -3.48 6.55
CA VAL A 70 -26.37 -4.66 5.77
C VAL A 70 -24.86 -4.84 5.70
N THR A 71 -24.44 -6.10 5.63
CA THR A 71 -23.04 -6.45 5.39
C THR A 71 -22.86 -6.87 3.94
N VAL A 72 -21.81 -6.38 3.29
CA VAL A 72 -21.46 -6.80 1.93
C VAL A 72 -21.02 -8.26 1.97
N ARG A 73 -21.71 -9.10 1.19
CA ARG A 73 -21.43 -10.53 1.13
C ARG A 73 -20.07 -10.80 0.43
N PRO A 74 -19.49 -12.00 0.59
CA PRO A 74 -18.24 -12.38 -0.09
C PRO A 74 -18.29 -12.32 -1.62
N ASP A 75 -19.47 -12.43 -2.23
CA ASP A 75 -19.70 -12.26 -3.66
C ASP A 75 -19.78 -10.78 -4.11
N GLY A 76 -19.62 -9.84 -3.17
CA GLY A 76 -19.64 -8.40 -3.41
C GLY A 76 -21.05 -7.80 -3.53
N ARG A 77 -22.10 -8.55 -3.15
CA ARG A 77 -23.49 -8.12 -3.25
C ARG A 77 -24.09 -7.80 -1.89
N ILE A 78 -25.17 -7.02 -1.89
CA ILE A 78 -26.01 -6.71 -0.73
C ILE A 78 -27.47 -7.00 -1.05
N SER A 79 -28.27 -7.17 0.00
CA SER A 79 -29.73 -7.27 -0.12
C SER A 79 -30.36 -6.27 0.84
N THR A 80 -31.26 -5.43 0.33
CA THR A 80 -32.05 -4.47 1.10
C THR A 80 -33.54 -4.78 0.94
N PRO A 81 -34.42 -4.22 1.78
CA PRO A 81 -35.85 -4.30 1.55
C PRO A 81 -36.20 -3.91 0.10
N LEU A 82 -36.96 -4.77 -0.59
CA LEU A 82 -37.42 -4.60 -1.98
C LEU A 82 -36.34 -4.66 -3.07
N VAL A 83 -35.05 -4.74 -2.73
CA VAL A 83 -33.95 -4.87 -3.69
C VAL A 83 -33.02 -5.99 -3.26
N GLU A 84 -33.13 -7.12 -3.93
CA GLU A 84 -32.28 -8.29 -3.69
C GLU A 84 -31.04 -8.26 -4.58
N ASP A 85 -29.95 -8.84 -4.08
CA ASP A 85 -28.75 -9.14 -4.87
C ASP A 85 -28.21 -7.94 -5.65
N MET A 86 -28.02 -6.78 -5.03
CA MET A 86 -27.42 -5.63 -5.68
C MET A 86 -25.90 -5.64 -5.54
N VAL A 87 -25.17 -5.40 -6.63
CA VAL A 87 -23.69 -5.33 -6.59
C VAL A 87 -23.27 -4.06 -5.86
N ALA A 88 -22.51 -4.20 -4.77
CA ALA A 88 -21.95 -3.12 -3.98
C ALA A 88 -20.44 -3.01 -4.11
N ALA A 89 -19.74 -4.15 -4.26
CA ALA A 89 -18.29 -4.16 -4.33
C ALA A 89 -17.76 -3.37 -5.54
N GLY A 90 -16.67 -2.62 -5.33
CA GLY A 90 -16.02 -1.79 -6.33
C GLY A 90 -16.74 -0.48 -6.64
N LYS A 91 -17.82 -0.14 -5.93
CA LYS A 91 -18.54 1.13 -6.07
C LYS A 91 -18.21 2.09 -4.94
N THR A 92 -18.32 3.38 -5.19
CA THR A 92 -18.35 4.39 -4.13
C THR A 92 -19.71 4.36 -3.42
N PRO A 93 -19.81 4.82 -2.16
CA PRO A 93 -21.08 4.90 -1.45
C PRO A 93 -22.15 5.71 -2.21
N SER A 94 -21.76 6.81 -2.85
CA SER A 94 -22.66 7.64 -3.67
C SER A 94 -23.13 6.95 -4.94
N ALA A 95 -22.26 6.16 -5.59
CA ALA A 95 -22.64 5.37 -6.75
C ALA A 95 -23.63 4.26 -6.37
N LEU A 96 -23.35 3.55 -5.27
CA LEU A 96 -24.28 2.54 -4.76
C LEU A 96 -25.64 3.16 -4.39
N ALA A 97 -25.66 4.32 -3.71
CA ALA A 97 -26.89 5.03 -3.37
C ALA A 97 -27.76 5.33 -4.60
N SER A 98 -27.13 5.80 -5.68
CA SER A 98 -27.80 6.09 -6.96
C SER A 98 -28.43 4.83 -7.58
N ASP A 99 -27.78 3.67 -7.44
CA ASP A 99 -28.31 2.39 -7.91
C ASP A 99 -29.51 1.92 -7.06
N ILE A 100 -29.43 2.07 -5.73
CA ILE A 100 -30.53 1.75 -4.82
C ILE A 100 -31.75 2.63 -5.14
N GLU A 101 -31.56 3.93 -5.35
CA GLU A 101 -32.62 4.84 -5.76
C GLU A 101 -33.27 4.40 -7.08
N GLY A 102 -32.45 3.97 -8.04
CA GLY A 102 -32.91 3.43 -9.31
C GLY A 102 -33.85 2.25 -9.13
N ALA A 103 -33.46 1.27 -8.31
CA ALA A 103 -34.24 0.08 -8.04
C ALA A 103 -35.51 0.38 -7.21
N LEU A 104 -35.44 1.30 -6.24
CA LEU A 104 -36.57 1.63 -5.37
C LEU A 104 -37.65 2.47 -6.06
N ARG A 105 -37.39 3.09 -7.22
CA ARG A 105 -38.39 3.90 -7.95
C ARG A 105 -39.64 3.13 -8.39
N GLU A 106 -39.57 1.80 -8.51
CA GLU A 106 -40.74 0.97 -8.81
C GLU A 106 -41.71 0.90 -7.62
N TYR A 107 -41.22 1.07 -6.40
CA TYR A 107 -41.98 0.86 -5.17
C TYR A 107 -42.23 2.16 -4.39
N VAL A 108 -41.32 3.13 -4.49
CA VAL A 108 -41.34 4.40 -3.76
C VAL A 108 -41.28 5.56 -4.75
N LYS A 109 -42.14 6.56 -4.55
CA LYS A 109 -42.13 7.76 -5.38
C LYS A 109 -41.01 8.70 -4.94
N SER A 110 -40.01 8.90 -5.80
CA SER A 110 -38.86 9.79 -5.53
C SER A 110 -38.08 9.40 -4.27
N PRO A 111 -37.52 8.18 -4.22
CA PRO A 111 -36.67 7.77 -3.10
C PRO A 111 -35.39 8.61 -3.09
N GLU A 112 -34.95 8.98 -1.90
CA GLU A 112 -33.66 9.64 -1.66
C GLU A 112 -32.89 8.76 -0.68
N VAL A 113 -31.76 8.21 -1.14
CA VAL A 113 -31.02 7.19 -0.41
C VAL A 113 -29.65 7.73 -0.03
N THR A 114 -29.28 7.54 1.23
CA THR A 114 -27.92 7.77 1.71
C THR A 114 -27.31 6.43 2.11
N VAL A 115 -26.09 6.18 1.65
CA VAL A 115 -25.31 5.00 2.04
C VAL A 115 -24.11 5.47 2.85
N ILE A 116 -23.99 4.95 4.06
CA ILE A 116 -22.89 5.24 4.99
C ILE A 116 -22.13 3.95 5.24
N VAL A 117 -20.80 3.98 5.12
CA VAL A 117 -19.96 2.85 5.50
C VAL A 117 -19.69 2.97 7.00
N SER A 118 -20.28 2.08 7.80
CA SER A 118 -20.17 2.10 9.26
C SER A 118 -19.00 1.28 9.79
N ASP A 119 -18.54 0.28 9.04
CA ASP A 119 -17.37 -0.53 9.36
C ASP A 119 -16.62 -0.90 8.08
N PHE A 120 -15.32 -0.55 8.05
CA PHE A 120 -14.42 -0.70 6.91
C PHE A 120 -13.66 -2.03 7.07
N SER A 121 -14.34 -3.13 6.75
CA SER A 121 -13.78 -4.49 6.87
C SER A 121 -13.26 -5.02 5.53
N SER A 122 -13.48 -4.27 4.45
CA SER A 122 -13.11 -4.60 3.08
C SER A 122 -11.63 -4.83 2.88
N THR A 123 -11.30 -6.12 2.70
CA THR A 123 -10.15 -6.70 1.98
C THR A 123 -8.76 -6.23 2.42
N PHE A 124 -7.79 -7.13 2.42
CA PHE A 124 -6.38 -6.87 2.74
C PHE A 124 -5.72 -5.71 1.98
N ASP A 125 -6.38 -5.21 0.94
CA ASP A 125 -5.93 -4.18 0.00
C ASP A 125 -6.26 -2.77 0.46
N GLN A 126 -7.14 -2.60 1.45
CA GLN A 126 -7.42 -1.30 2.08
C GLN A 126 -6.81 -1.17 3.47
N GLN A 127 -5.94 -2.11 3.84
CA GLN A 127 -5.22 -2.11 5.10
C GLN A 127 -3.74 -1.83 4.88
N VAL A 128 -3.12 -1.15 5.84
CA VAL A 128 -1.67 -1.05 5.96
C VAL A 128 -1.24 -2.11 6.96
N ARG A 129 -0.29 -2.98 6.57
CA ARG A 129 0.11 -4.11 7.41
C ARG A 129 1.52 -3.91 7.94
N VAL A 130 1.71 -4.11 9.24
CA VAL A 130 3.02 -4.05 9.88
C VAL A 130 3.44 -5.45 10.29
N LEU A 131 4.64 -5.84 9.87
CA LEU A 131 5.24 -7.16 10.13
C LEU A 131 6.64 -6.99 10.74
N GLY A 132 7.04 -7.97 11.55
CA GLY A 132 8.37 -8.02 12.17
C GLY A 132 8.46 -7.22 13.46
N GLU A 133 9.58 -6.52 13.67
CA GLU A 133 9.98 -5.91 14.94
C GLU A 133 9.28 -4.57 15.26
N ALA A 134 7.95 -4.57 15.27
CA ALA A 134 7.12 -3.55 15.92
C ALA A 134 6.64 -4.04 17.29
N GLN A 135 6.26 -3.12 18.20
CA GLN A 135 5.75 -3.48 19.52
C GLN A 135 4.45 -4.29 19.44
N THR A 136 3.58 -3.99 18.47
CA THR A 136 2.37 -4.79 18.19
C THR A 136 2.15 -4.90 16.68
N PRO A 137 2.74 -5.92 16.02
CA PRO A 137 2.54 -6.15 14.60
C PRO A 137 1.06 -6.45 14.31
N THR A 138 0.43 -5.64 13.45
CA THR A 138 -1.00 -5.75 13.16
C THR A 138 -1.33 -5.17 11.77
N ALA A 139 -2.54 -5.44 11.29
CA ALA A 139 -3.12 -4.76 10.14
C ALA A 139 -3.97 -3.58 10.63
N LEU A 140 -3.77 -2.42 10.01
CA LEU A 140 -4.47 -1.18 10.34
C LEU A 140 -5.36 -0.78 9.16
N PRO A 141 -6.62 -0.38 9.39
CA PRO A 141 -7.43 0.22 8.34
C PRO A 141 -6.77 1.52 7.86
N TYR A 142 -6.64 1.69 6.54
CA TYR A 142 -6.07 2.92 5.99
C TYR A 142 -7.00 4.12 6.22
N GLN A 143 -6.42 5.26 6.59
CA GLN A 143 -7.10 6.55 6.64
C GLN A 143 -6.43 7.52 5.67
N ALA A 144 -7.23 8.40 5.05
CA ALA A 144 -6.71 9.35 4.09
C ALA A 144 -5.61 10.24 4.71
N GLY A 145 -4.45 10.31 4.05
CA GLY A 145 -3.31 11.11 4.51
C GLY A 145 -2.44 10.42 5.57
N MET A 146 -2.70 9.15 5.89
CA MET A 146 -1.89 8.39 6.83
C MET A 146 -0.43 8.28 6.37
N THR A 147 0.49 8.37 7.32
CA THR A 147 1.94 8.29 7.10
C THR A 147 2.58 7.17 7.91
N THR A 148 3.85 6.89 7.62
CA THR A 148 4.65 5.93 8.41
C THR A 148 4.69 6.28 9.89
N LEU A 149 4.65 7.56 10.26
CA LEU A 149 4.61 7.98 11.65
C LEU A 149 3.29 7.56 12.32
N ASP A 150 2.15 7.77 11.66
CA ASP A 150 0.83 7.41 12.18
C ASP A 150 0.72 5.90 12.40
N VAL A 151 1.27 5.13 11.46
CA VAL A 151 1.38 3.66 11.59
C VAL A 151 2.21 3.29 12.82
N MET A 152 3.37 3.93 13.02
CA MET A 152 4.24 3.65 14.16
C MET A 152 3.60 4.01 15.50
N VAL A 153 2.79 5.08 15.56
CA VAL A 153 1.99 5.40 16.77
C VAL A 153 0.98 4.30 17.07
N ALA A 154 0.26 3.81 16.05
CA ALA A 154 -0.77 2.80 16.22
C ALA A 154 -0.23 1.44 16.68
N VAL A 155 0.98 1.05 16.23
CA VAL A 155 1.63 -0.21 16.63
C VAL A 155 2.50 -0.08 17.88
N GLY A 156 2.55 1.10 18.52
CA GLY A 156 3.31 1.35 19.75
C GLY A 156 4.81 1.60 19.55
N GLY A 157 5.26 1.80 18.31
CA GLY A 157 6.66 2.02 17.95
C GLY A 157 7.43 0.74 17.62
N LEU A 158 8.75 0.87 17.58
CA LEU A 158 9.69 -0.23 17.29
C LEU A 158 10.10 -0.97 18.57
N THR A 159 10.40 -2.26 18.46
CA THR A 159 11.03 -3.01 19.57
C THR A 159 12.47 -2.54 19.81
N GLU A 160 13.08 -2.97 20.92
CA GLU A 160 14.48 -2.68 21.21
C GLU A 160 15.46 -3.37 20.25
N PHE A 161 15.03 -4.47 19.62
CA PHE A 161 15.82 -5.26 18.67
C PHE A 161 15.55 -4.88 17.22
N ALA A 162 14.65 -3.92 16.96
CA ALA A 162 14.29 -3.52 15.61
C ALA A 162 15.43 -2.81 14.88
N ALA A 163 15.63 -3.16 13.61
CA ALA A 163 16.48 -2.39 12.69
C ALA A 163 15.62 -1.41 11.87
N GLY A 164 15.17 -0.32 12.50
CA GLY A 164 14.22 0.63 11.93
C GLY A 164 14.67 1.28 10.62
N ASN A 165 15.96 1.60 10.48
CA ASN A 165 16.51 2.14 9.22
C ASN A 165 16.77 1.08 8.11
N ARG A 166 16.47 -0.19 8.38
CA ARG A 166 16.42 -1.28 7.39
C ARG A 166 14.99 -1.71 7.08
N ALA A 167 13.99 -1.03 7.64
CA ALA A 167 12.60 -1.32 7.33
C ALA A 167 12.30 -1.09 5.85
N VAL A 168 11.39 -1.89 5.31
CA VAL A 168 11.00 -1.86 3.90
C VAL A 168 9.50 -1.67 3.81
N LEU A 169 9.08 -0.70 3.00
CA LEU A 169 7.71 -0.51 2.55
C LEU A 169 7.52 -1.25 1.23
N ILE A 170 6.60 -2.20 1.20
CA ILE A 170 6.25 -2.95 0.00
C ILE A 170 4.90 -2.42 -0.48
N ARG A 171 4.84 -1.93 -1.73
CA ARG A 171 3.66 -1.32 -2.33
C ARG A 171 3.29 -2.01 -3.64
N GLY A 172 2.00 -2.18 -3.89
CA GLY A 172 1.46 -2.81 -5.10
C GLY A 172 1.24 -4.33 -4.98
N GLN A 173 0.66 -4.93 -6.02
CA GLN A 173 0.30 -6.34 -6.09
C GLN A 173 0.96 -7.05 -7.27
N GLY A 174 1.16 -8.37 -7.14
CA GLY A 174 1.69 -9.20 -8.22
C GLY A 174 3.11 -8.80 -8.66
N ASP A 175 3.31 -8.74 -9.97
CA ASP A 175 4.59 -8.44 -10.61
C ASP A 175 5.00 -6.97 -10.52
N ASP A 176 4.07 -6.06 -10.22
CA ASP A 176 4.33 -4.61 -10.08
C ASP A 176 4.77 -4.21 -8.67
N ARG A 177 5.03 -5.17 -7.79
CA ARG A 177 5.37 -4.93 -6.39
C ARG A 177 6.71 -4.21 -6.26
N GLN A 178 6.67 -2.98 -5.73
CA GLN A 178 7.85 -2.15 -5.48
C GLN A 178 8.20 -2.16 -4.00
N SER A 179 9.51 -2.14 -3.71
CA SER A 179 10.04 -2.10 -2.34
C SER A 179 10.80 -0.80 -2.14
N TYR A 180 10.44 -0.06 -1.10
CA TYR A 180 11.06 1.20 -0.74
C TYR A 180 11.70 1.11 0.64
N ARG A 181 12.87 1.70 0.80
CA ARG A 181 13.53 1.74 2.10
C ARG A 181 12.92 2.82 2.99
N LEU A 182 12.64 2.47 4.24
CA LEU A 182 12.19 3.39 5.27
C LEU A 182 13.33 3.68 6.26
N LYS A 183 13.36 4.91 6.76
CA LYS A 183 14.32 5.36 7.78
C LYS A 183 13.60 5.60 9.11
N LEU A 184 13.04 4.53 9.69
CA LEU A 184 12.17 4.65 10.87
C LEU A 184 12.93 5.08 12.14
N ASP A 185 14.19 4.71 12.32
CA ASP A 185 14.98 5.20 13.46
C ASP A 185 15.30 6.69 13.32
N ASP A 186 15.61 7.15 12.11
CA ASP A 186 15.85 8.57 11.87
C ASP A 186 14.56 9.38 12.12
N LEU A 187 13.40 8.85 11.76
CA LEU A 187 12.11 9.47 12.03
C LEU A 187 11.78 9.50 13.53
N LEU A 188 11.79 8.34 14.20
CA LEU A 188 11.27 8.18 15.56
C LEU A 188 12.26 8.61 16.65
N ARG A 189 13.56 8.37 16.45
CA ARG A 189 14.59 8.63 17.49
C ARG A 189 15.33 9.95 17.26
N LYS A 190 15.57 10.32 15.99
CA LYS A 190 16.30 11.56 15.64
C LYS A 190 15.38 12.71 15.26
N GLY A 191 14.06 12.48 15.16
CA GLY A 191 13.08 13.51 14.80
C GLY A 191 13.20 14.00 13.35
N ASN A 192 13.76 13.21 12.44
CA ASN A 192 13.91 13.60 11.04
C ASN A 192 12.57 13.43 10.30
N ILE A 193 11.79 14.51 10.24
CA ILE A 193 10.47 14.52 9.58
C ILE A 193 10.55 14.21 8.07
N SER A 194 11.68 14.49 7.42
CA SER A 194 11.87 14.14 6.00
C SER A 194 11.90 12.64 5.73
N ALA A 195 12.03 11.81 6.77
CA ALA A 195 11.89 10.35 6.68
C ALA A 195 10.43 9.87 6.81
N ASN A 196 9.48 10.78 7.06
CA ASN A 196 8.06 10.43 7.13
C ASN A 196 7.48 10.30 5.72
N VAL A 197 6.95 9.13 5.41
CA VAL A 197 6.51 8.76 4.07
C VAL A 197 5.00 8.51 4.11
N PRO A 198 4.23 8.97 3.09
CA PRO A 198 2.82 8.63 2.99
C PRO A 198 2.66 7.13 2.73
N VAL A 199 1.81 6.47 3.53
CA VAL A 199 1.39 5.09 3.27
C VAL A 199 0.15 5.08 2.40
N LEU A 200 -0.06 4.00 1.65
CA LEU A 200 -1.21 3.83 0.78
C LEU A 200 -1.96 2.53 1.13
N PRO A 201 -3.23 2.40 0.73
CA PRO A 201 -3.97 1.15 0.78
C PRO A 201 -3.14 -0.04 0.26
N GLY A 202 -3.05 -1.10 1.05
CA GLY A 202 -2.37 -2.35 0.68
C GLY A 202 -0.86 -2.37 0.95
N ASP A 203 -0.29 -1.28 1.44
CA ASP A 203 1.12 -1.20 1.81
C ASP A 203 1.47 -2.21 2.93
N VAL A 204 2.66 -2.79 2.85
CA VAL A 204 3.23 -3.67 3.88
C VAL A 204 4.52 -3.07 4.38
N ILE A 205 4.60 -2.82 5.68
CA ILE A 205 5.82 -2.37 6.35
C ILE A 205 6.46 -3.58 7.02
N LEU A 206 7.60 -4.00 6.50
CA LEU A 206 8.42 -5.07 7.07
C LEU A 206 9.56 -4.44 7.89
N ILE A 207 9.63 -4.76 9.16
CA ILE A 207 10.66 -4.29 10.08
C ILE A 207 11.54 -5.47 10.47
N PRO A 208 12.77 -5.57 9.94
CA PRO A 208 13.66 -6.67 10.27
C PRO A 208 14.28 -6.50 11.66
N GLU A 209 14.72 -7.62 12.22
CA GLU A 209 15.55 -7.65 13.43
C GLU A 209 16.95 -7.08 13.18
N SER A 210 17.53 -6.55 14.24
CA SER A 210 18.93 -6.16 14.31
C SER A 210 19.82 -7.39 14.34
N VAL A 211 20.45 -7.73 13.21
CA VAL A 211 21.61 -8.63 13.23
C VAL A 211 22.78 -7.92 13.91
N PHE A 212 23.21 -8.45 15.06
CA PHE A 212 24.40 -8.01 15.80
C PHE A 212 25.65 -8.69 15.26
#